data_AF-V9KYX5-F1
#
_entry.id   AF-V9KYX5-F1
#
_cell.length_a   1.000
_cell.length_b   1.000
_cell.length_c   1.000
_cell.angle_alpha   90.00
_cell.angle_beta   90.00
_cell.angle_gamma   90.00
#
_symmetry.space_group_name_H-M   'P 1'
#
loop_
_entity.id
_entity.type
_entity.pdbx_description
1 polymer ?
#
loop_
_entity_poly.entity_id
_entity_poly.type
_entity_poly.pdbx_seq_one_letter_code
_entity_poly.pdbx_strand_id
1 'polypeptide(L)'
;GEEANVSIGWEGGVYVQTCGHTLHIDCHKSYMESLRNDQVVQSIQGENGEFTCPLCRQFANSVLPCYPEKSEEKGRWSPYNSKSLQTLVKEVEDQQEQMGMYPVSISSVTNLSKEMESVMKDIKNATQKKYIDYGKSPGSPDNDFLFMYSVARVNLELELVHRGGNLCSGVASTTLKRSCLSQLFHVLAMHMRLFRIDSAYNPWTRLTQLMQANDSEICDDEKPEVPLLYRDVSSLLLILVLTMPQELHKEHFTCIVKVLYTFLYTQAIAALAGRMNAEERAAWKNSGKLKIMCNSDKSLEVLLSHVISELSRGKLYFGKENEPVFMLGTSVWSLQSIEHSIKQFCLPFLRITSLLQHHLFGDDLPSCQGAEEEFGMLASCVGLLSSPFQPGDPVNSSSCLEWTIPALDIVSQWCSEVTSFAENCSEQATSLLQQDPQWSSPSLLQLPENYNTIFQYYHRKA
;
A
#
# COMPACT_ATOMS: atom_id res chain seq x y z
N GLY A 1 -14.24 -4.98 -21.76
CA GLY A 1 -12.80 -5.06 -21.52
C GLY A 1 -12.61 -4.66 -20.09
N GLU A 2 -12.78 -5.63 -19.20
CA GLU A 2 -12.83 -5.47 -17.76
C GLU A 2 -11.40 -5.58 -17.24
N GLU A 3 -10.72 -4.44 -17.10
CA GLU A 3 -9.62 -4.35 -16.15
C GLU A 3 -10.26 -4.38 -14.76
N ALA A 4 -10.44 -5.58 -14.21
CA ALA A 4 -10.55 -5.76 -12.77
C ALA A 4 -9.43 -4.91 -12.14
N ASN A 5 -9.80 -3.83 -11.44
CA ASN A 5 -8.88 -2.75 -11.09
C ASN A 5 -7.95 -3.20 -9.95
N VAL A 6 -6.98 -4.05 -10.31
CA VAL A 6 -5.98 -4.68 -9.45
C VAL A 6 -5.08 -3.63 -8.79
N SER A 7 -4.95 -2.45 -9.42
CA SER A 7 -4.18 -1.31 -8.91
C SER A 7 -4.85 0.01 -9.30
N ILE A 8 -5.72 0.52 -8.43
CA ILE A 8 -6.38 1.81 -8.62
C ILE A 8 -5.36 2.94 -8.39
N GLY A 9 -5.40 3.97 -9.24
CA GLY A 9 -4.49 5.12 -9.17
C GLY A 9 -3.09 4.90 -9.77
N TRP A 10 -2.93 3.86 -10.59
CA TRP A 10 -1.69 3.57 -11.33
C TRP A 10 -1.42 4.55 -12.49
N GLU A 11 -2.47 5.15 -13.07
CA GLU A 11 -2.35 6.20 -14.09
C GLU A 11 -2.91 7.52 -13.55
N GLY A 12 -2.08 8.57 -13.61
CA GLY A 12 -2.39 9.86 -13.02
C GLY A 12 -2.19 9.87 -11.50
N GLY A 13 -1.85 11.03 -10.95
CA GLY A 13 -1.58 11.16 -9.53
C GLY A 13 -1.27 12.59 -9.12
N VAL A 14 -1.45 12.88 -7.84
CA VAL A 14 -1.10 14.18 -7.26
C VAL A 14 0.19 14.05 -6.48
N TYR A 15 1.20 14.80 -6.87
CA TYR A 15 2.41 14.96 -6.07
C TYR A 15 2.31 16.25 -5.25
N VAL A 16 2.53 16.14 -3.95
CA VAL A 16 2.49 17.26 -3.01
C VAL A 16 3.92 17.59 -2.58
N GLN A 17 4.30 18.86 -2.75
CA GLN A 17 5.61 19.36 -2.35
C GLN A 17 5.45 20.62 -1.50
N THR A 18 6.35 20.80 -0.54
CA THR A 18 6.38 21.98 0.33
C THR A 18 7.70 22.76 0.19
N CYS A 19 7.63 24.07 0.42
CA CYS A 19 8.80 24.91 0.64
C CYS A 19 9.37 24.79 2.07
N GLY A 20 8.66 24.10 2.97
CA GLY A 20 9.08 23.82 4.34
C GLY A 20 8.88 24.95 5.35
N HIS A 21 8.29 26.08 4.93
CA HIS A 21 7.95 27.19 5.82
C HIS A 21 6.57 27.01 6.43
N THR A 22 6.45 27.37 7.71
CA THR A 22 5.18 27.35 8.47
C THR A 22 4.80 28.78 8.87
N LEU A 23 3.50 29.04 8.92
CA LEU A 23 2.95 30.33 9.32
C LEU A 23 1.63 30.12 10.07
N HIS A 24 1.27 31.06 10.94
CA HIS A 24 -0.04 31.03 11.60
C HIS A 24 -1.16 31.18 10.57
N ILE A 25 -2.28 30.49 10.80
CA ILE A 25 -3.47 30.54 9.93
C ILE A 25 -3.92 32.00 9.72
N ASP A 26 -3.88 32.82 10.77
CA ASP A 26 -4.32 34.23 10.67
C ASP A 26 -3.32 35.08 9.86
N CYS A 27 -2.00 34.83 10.00
CA CYS A 27 -0.98 35.48 9.18
C CYS A 27 -1.13 35.09 7.70
N HIS A 28 -1.51 33.84 7.41
CA HIS A 28 -1.79 33.39 6.05
C HIS A 28 -2.97 34.16 5.44
N LYS A 29 -4.07 34.27 6.19
CA LYS A 29 -5.28 34.97 5.76
C LYS A 29 -4.99 36.44 5.47
N SER A 30 -4.30 37.15 6.37
CA SER A 30 -3.91 38.55 6.15
C SER A 30 -2.99 38.73 4.95
N TYR A 31 -2.09 37.78 4.70
CA TYR A 31 -1.23 37.80 3.51
C TYR A 31 -2.05 37.64 2.22
N MET A 32 -2.94 36.65 2.17
CA MET A 32 -3.81 36.41 1.01
C MET A 32 -4.76 37.58 0.73
N GLU A 33 -5.30 38.23 1.78
CA GLU A 33 -6.09 39.46 1.64
C GLU A 33 -5.26 40.61 1.07
N SER A 34 -4.01 40.76 1.50
CA SER A 34 -3.10 41.79 1.00
C SER A 34 -2.79 41.59 -0.49
N LEU A 35 -2.57 40.34 -0.92
CA LEU A 35 -2.36 40.01 -2.34
C LEU A 35 -3.58 40.33 -3.19
N ARG A 36 -4.79 40.07 -2.69
CA ARG A 36 -6.03 40.39 -3.41
C ARG A 36 -6.22 41.89 -3.62
N ASN A 37 -5.68 42.73 -2.75
CA ASN A 37 -5.80 44.18 -2.85
C ASN A 37 -4.74 44.82 -3.77
N ASP A 38 -3.74 44.07 -4.23
CA ASP A 38 -2.66 44.56 -5.09
C ASP A 38 -2.94 44.23 -6.57
N GLN A 39 -3.34 45.26 -7.35
CA GLN A 39 -3.72 45.12 -8.76
C GLN A 39 -2.57 44.65 -9.67
N VAL A 40 -1.30 44.88 -9.30
CA VAL A 40 -0.15 44.45 -10.11
C VAL A 40 0.06 42.94 -9.96
N VAL A 41 -0.17 42.40 -8.76
CA VAL A 41 0.04 40.99 -8.44
C VAL A 41 -1.08 40.10 -9.03
N GLN A 42 -2.31 40.61 -9.13
CA GLN A 42 -3.43 39.94 -9.80
C GLN A 42 -3.16 39.62 -11.29
N SER A 43 -2.26 40.35 -11.95
CA SER A 43 -1.91 40.09 -13.36
C SER A 43 -0.90 38.94 -13.55
N ILE A 44 -0.21 38.55 -12.48
CA ILE A 44 0.81 37.48 -12.45
C ILE A 44 0.21 36.20 -11.82
N GLN A 45 -0.73 36.34 -10.88
CA GLN A 45 -1.44 35.24 -10.25
C GLN A 45 -2.65 34.86 -11.10
N GLY A 46 -2.59 33.71 -11.77
CA GLY A 46 -3.71 33.20 -12.57
C GLY A 46 -4.97 32.98 -11.73
N GLU A 47 -6.11 32.75 -12.39
CA GLU A 47 -7.45 32.52 -11.79
C GLU A 47 -7.54 31.32 -10.82
N ASN A 48 -6.45 30.60 -10.58
CA ASN A 48 -6.41 29.28 -9.94
C ASN A 48 -6.00 29.27 -8.45
N GLY A 49 -5.92 30.42 -7.78
CA GLY A 49 -5.59 30.48 -6.34
C GLY A 49 -4.09 30.30 -6.01
N GLU A 50 -3.22 30.50 -7.00
CA GLU A 50 -1.77 30.44 -6.85
C GLU A 50 -1.20 31.67 -6.12
N PHE A 51 -0.19 31.46 -5.28
CA PHE A 51 0.49 32.50 -4.53
C PHE A 51 1.98 32.19 -4.36
N THR A 52 2.76 33.20 -3.96
CA THR A 52 4.17 33.00 -3.60
C THR A 52 4.29 32.91 -2.08
N CYS A 53 5.10 31.99 -1.55
CA CYS A 53 5.37 31.92 -0.12
C CYS A 53 5.90 33.28 0.40
N PRO A 54 5.33 33.86 1.47
CA PRO A 54 5.77 35.18 1.96
C PRO A 54 7.22 35.19 2.48
N LEU A 55 7.78 34.02 2.79
CA LEU A 55 9.13 33.88 3.35
C LEU A 55 10.20 33.60 2.29
N CYS A 56 9.94 32.70 1.34
CA CYS A 56 10.94 32.29 0.34
C CYS A 56 10.55 32.59 -1.12
N ARG A 57 9.34 33.13 -1.35
CA ARG A 57 8.80 33.47 -2.67
C ARG A 57 8.69 32.31 -3.67
N GLN A 58 8.83 31.06 -3.22
CA GLN A 58 8.49 29.90 -4.05
C GLN A 58 6.99 29.89 -4.37
N PHE A 59 6.62 29.52 -5.59
CA PHE A 59 5.24 29.35 -6.00
C PHE A 59 4.57 28.21 -5.23
N ALA A 60 3.32 28.43 -4.83
CA ALA A 60 2.47 27.50 -4.12
C ALA A 60 1.00 27.71 -4.56
N ASN A 61 0.20 26.67 -4.41
CA ASN A 61 -1.23 26.67 -4.75
C ASN A 61 -2.11 26.13 -3.61
N SER A 62 -1.51 25.82 -2.45
CA SER A 62 -2.21 25.37 -1.26
C SER A 62 -1.30 25.49 -0.02
N VAL A 63 -1.87 25.35 1.17
CA VAL A 63 -1.15 25.31 2.45
C VAL A 63 -1.54 24.06 3.21
N LEU A 64 -0.59 23.19 3.49
CA LEU A 64 -0.83 22.00 4.32
C LEU A 64 -1.00 22.40 5.79
N PRO A 65 -2.14 22.08 6.43
CA PRO A 65 -2.32 22.33 7.84
C PRO A 65 -1.41 21.43 8.67
N CYS A 66 -0.75 22.01 9.65
CA CYS A 66 0.05 21.27 10.62
C CYS A 66 -0.52 21.51 12.02
N TYR A 67 -0.67 20.45 12.81
CA TYR A 67 -0.86 20.62 14.25
C TYR A 67 0.46 21.12 14.84
N PRO A 68 0.42 22.09 15.76
CA PRO A 68 1.61 22.40 16.56
C PRO A 68 1.99 21.12 17.32
N GLU A 69 3.19 20.60 17.10
CA GLU A 69 3.70 19.44 17.82
C GLU A 69 3.56 19.69 19.32
N LYS A 70 2.75 18.88 20.00
CA LYS A 70 2.85 18.82 21.46
C LYS A 70 4.19 18.17 21.75
N SER A 71 5.08 18.88 22.43
CA SER A 71 6.35 18.35 22.93
C SER A 71 6.11 17.36 24.08
N GLU A 72 5.27 16.36 23.87
CA GLU A 72 5.20 15.23 24.78
C GLU A 72 6.38 14.31 24.42
N GLU A 73 7.16 13.95 25.44
CA GLU A 73 8.31 13.08 25.28
C GLU A 73 7.88 11.85 24.49
N LYS A 74 8.49 11.64 23.31
CA LYS A 74 8.35 10.40 22.54
C LYS A 74 8.79 9.26 23.45
N GLY A 75 7.83 8.66 24.16
CA GLY A 75 8.08 7.51 25.01
C GLY A 75 8.79 6.45 24.16
N ARG A 76 9.93 5.96 24.63
CA ARG A 76 10.72 4.95 23.92
C ARG A 76 9.84 3.72 23.75
N TRP A 77 9.27 3.56 22.55
CA TRP A 77 8.44 2.42 22.22
C TRP A 77 9.25 1.14 22.39
N SER A 78 8.68 0.17 23.10
CA SER A 78 9.22 -1.20 23.16
C SER A 78 8.66 -1.97 21.97
N PRO A 79 9.50 -2.57 21.10
CA PRO A 79 9.04 -3.48 20.05
C PRO A 79 8.30 -4.71 20.56
N TYR A 80 8.49 -5.01 21.83
CA TYR A 80 7.96 -6.19 22.49
C TYR A 80 6.65 -5.81 23.17
N ASN A 81 5.55 -6.09 22.47
CA ASN A 81 4.21 -5.87 22.96
C ASN A 81 3.87 -6.85 24.10
N SER A 82 3.14 -6.40 25.11
CA SER A 82 2.55 -7.27 26.13
C SER A 82 1.20 -7.86 25.71
N LYS A 83 0.50 -7.24 24.74
CA LYS A 83 -0.78 -7.71 24.21
C LYS A 83 -0.58 -8.80 23.15
N SER A 84 -1.50 -9.77 23.13
CA SER A 84 -1.54 -10.81 22.10
C SER A 84 -2.01 -10.23 20.75
N LEU A 85 -1.54 -10.82 19.63
CA LEU A 85 -1.99 -10.40 18.29
C LEU A 85 -3.51 -10.53 18.13
N GLN A 86 -4.13 -11.56 18.71
CA GLN A 86 -5.58 -11.75 18.68
C GLN A 86 -6.34 -10.60 19.34
N THR A 87 -5.80 -10.04 20.44
CA THR A 87 -6.38 -8.87 21.10
C THR A 87 -6.29 -7.64 20.20
N LEU A 88 -5.11 -7.40 19.60
CA LEU A 88 -4.91 -6.26 18.70
C LEU A 88 -5.78 -6.36 17.45
N VAL A 89 -6.02 -7.57 16.93
CA VAL A 89 -6.88 -7.76 15.76
C VAL A 89 -8.30 -7.31 16.03
N LYS A 90 -8.84 -7.67 17.21
CA LYS A 90 -10.16 -7.20 17.66
C LYS A 90 -10.18 -5.70 17.92
N GLU A 91 -9.13 -5.14 18.54
CA GLU A 91 -9.06 -3.70 18.76
C GLU A 91 -9.07 -2.91 17.43
N VAL A 92 -8.38 -3.39 16.39
CA VAL A 92 -8.40 -2.78 15.05
C VAL A 92 -9.80 -2.89 14.44
N GLU A 93 -10.44 -4.05 14.55
CA GLU A 93 -11.81 -4.27 14.06
C GLU A 93 -12.80 -3.32 14.74
N ASP A 94 -12.83 -3.30 16.07
CA ASP A 94 -13.70 -2.43 16.87
C ASP A 94 -13.48 -0.94 16.52
N GLN A 95 -12.23 -0.53 16.31
CA GLN A 95 -11.89 0.85 15.95
C GLN A 95 -12.34 1.22 14.53
N GLN A 96 -12.31 0.28 13.59
CA GLN A 96 -12.82 0.49 12.24
C GLN A 96 -14.35 0.47 12.20
N GLU A 97 -15.03 -0.33 13.02
CA GLU A 97 -16.50 -0.38 13.07
C GLU A 97 -17.14 0.81 13.79
N GLN A 98 -16.47 1.36 14.81
CA GLN A 98 -16.93 2.57 15.51
C GLN A 98 -16.88 3.82 14.60
N MET A 99 -16.36 3.69 13.37
CA MET A 99 -16.33 4.76 12.39
C MET A 99 -17.73 5.19 11.93
N GLY A 100 -18.01 6.48 12.13
CA GLY A 100 -19.28 7.12 11.83
C GLY A 100 -20.33 7.03 12.94
N MET A 101 -20.04 6.44 14.11
CA MET A 101 -20.93 6.52 15.30
C MET A 101 -20.63 7.70 16.19
N TYR A 102 -19.41 8.22 16.14
CA TYR A 102 -19.20 9.60 16.48
C TYR A 102 -19.65 10.42 15.27
N PRO A 103 -20.69 11.26 15.37
CA PRO A 103 -20.60 12.48 14.59
C PRO A 103 -19.24 13.03 14.98
N VAL A 104 -18.40 13.39 14.02
CA VAL A 104 -17.39 14.40 14.33
C VAL A 104 -18.21 15.41 15.09
N SER A 105 -17.94 15.52 16.39
CA SER A 105 -18.41 16.65 17.12
C SER A 105 -17.58 17.75 16.51
N ILE A 106 -18.09 18.25 15.38
CA ILE A 106 -17.96 19.61 14.88
C ILE A 106 -18.64 20.53 15.92
N SER A 107 -18.62 20.15 17.21
CA SER A 107 -18.96 20.98 18.36
C SER A 107 -17.87 22.01 18.61
N SER A 108 -16.74 21.93 17.89
CA SER A 108 -16.00 23.12 17.50
C SER A 108 -15.54 22.99 16.05
N VAL A 109 -16.19 23.72 15.13
CA VAL A 109 -15.60 24.05 13.82
C VAL A 109 -14.33 24.85 14.12
N THR A 110 -13.20 24.16 14.30
CA THR A 110 -11.92 24.84 14.49
C THR A 110 -11.50 25.44 13.16
N ASN A 111 -10.71 26.51 13.19
CA ASN A 111 -10.11 27.04 11.96
C ASN A 111 -9.33 25.94 11.21
N LEU A 112 -8.74 24.99 11.94
CA LEU A 112 -7.94 23.92 11.38
C LEU A 112 -8.74 22.92 10.53
N SER A 113 -9.95 22.51 10.95
CA SER A 113 -10.77 21.59 10.16
C SER A 113 -11.20 22.19 8.82
N LYS A 114 -11.50 23.50 8.80
CA LYS A 114 -11.77 24.24 7.55
C LYS A 114 -10.57 24.25 6.61
N GLU A 115 -9.36 24.46 7.14
CA GLU A 115 -8.15 24.41 6.31
C GLU A 115 -7.88 22.99 5.77
N MET A 116 -8.16 21.94 6.56
CA MET A 116 -8.08 20.55 6.08
C MET A 116 -9.06 20.23 4.95
N GLU A 117 -10.29 20.74 5.02
CA GLU A 117 -11.26 20.65 3.93
C GLU A 117 -10.79 21.40 2.68
N SER A 118 -10.22 22.60 2.87
CA SER A 118 -9.69 23.41 1.77
C SER A 118 -8.58 22.68 1.01
N VAL A 119 -7.62 22.06 1.72
CA VAL A 119 -6.55 21.32 1.05
C VAL A 119 -7.06 20.17 0.21
N MET A 120 -8.04 19.40 0.69
CA MET A 120 -8.61 18.32 -0.11
C MET A 120 -9.29 18.84 -1.36
N LYS A 121 -9.94 20.01 -1.29
CA LYS A 121 -10.49 20.69 -2.46
C LYS A 121 -9.40 21.09 -3.44
N ASP A 122 -8.28 21.65 -2.95
CA ASP A 122 -7.16 22.06 -3.80
C ASP A 122 -6.51 20.86 -4.50
N ILE A 123 -6.32 19.75 -3.78
CA ILE A 123 -5.81 18.48 -4.32
C ILE A 123 -6.73 17.95 -5.43
N LYS A 124 -8.06 17.96 -5.22
CA LYS A 124 -9.03 17.56 -6.25
C LYS A 124 -8.99 18.50 -7.45
N ASN A 125 -8.92 19.81 -7.25
CA ASN A 125 -8.89 20.81 -8.32
C ASN A 125 -7.62 20.73 -9.17
N ALA A 126 -6.49 20.33 -8.57
CA ALA A 126 -5.23 20.10 -9.27
C ALA A 126 -5.23 18.81 -10.12
N THR A 127 -6.31 18.01 -10.05
CA THR A 127 -6.40 16.71 -10.70
C THR A 127 -7.43 16.72 -11.82
N GLN A 128 -7.09 16.10 -12.96
CA GLN A 128 -8.08 15.89 -14.03
C GLN A 128 -9.14 14.88 -13.60
N LYS A 129 -10.42 15.13 -13.93
CA LYS A 129 -11.55 14.27 -13.51
C LYS A 129 -11.37 12.78 -13.80
N LYS A 130 -10.73 12.43 -14.93
CA LYS A 130 -10.45 11.03 -15.31
C LYS A 130 -9.53 10.28 -14.33
N TYR A 131 -8.79 11.00 -13.49
CA TYR A 131 -7.91 10.48 -12.45
C TYR A 131 -8.52 10.61 -11.03
N ILE A 132 -9.81 10.95 -10.96
CA ILE A 132 -10.59 11.00 -9.72
C ILE A 132 -11.72 9.94 -9.81
N ASP A 133 -12.37 9.84 -10.98
CA ASP A 133 -13.51 8.94 -11.21
C ASP A 133 -13.06 7.55 -11.70
N TYR A 134 -12.70 6.66 -10.76
CA TYR A 134 -12.24 5.30 -11.07
C TYR A 134 -13.35 4.26 -11.28
N GLY A 135 -14.51 4.46 -10.64
CA GLY A 135 -15.62 3.53 -10.61
C GLY A 135 -16.66 3.75 -11.71
N LYS A 136 -17.62 2.82 -11.79
CA LYS A 136 -18.70 2.82 -12.80
C LYS A 136 -19.66 4.03 -12.64
N SER A 137 -19.68 4.65 -11.46
CA SER A 137 -20.55 5.77 -11.10
C SER A 137 -19.71 7.04 -10.86
N PRO A 138 -19.57 7.93 -11.86
CA PRO A 138 -18.83 9.18 -11.71
C PRO A 138 -19.37 10.02 -10.53
N GLY A 139 -18.46 10.57 -9.73
CA GLY A 139 -18.80 11.35 -8.54
C GLY A 139 -19.32 10.55 -7.34
N SER A 140 -19.18 9.22 -7.32
CA SER A 140 -19.56 8.42 -6.14
C SER A 140 -18.61 8.68 -4.95
N PRO A 141 -19.09 8.51 -3.70
CA PRO A 141 -18.24 8.52 -2.51
C PRO A 141 -17.07 7.51 -2.61
N ASP A 142 -17.28 6.39 -3.28
CA ASP A 142 -16.23 5.39 -3.48
C ASP A 142 -15.06 5.94 -4.30
N ASN A 143 -15.33 6.72 -5.36
CA ASN A 143 -14.29 7.36 -6.15
C ASN A 143 -13.44 8.34 -5.33
N ASP A 144 -14.09 9.10 -4.43
CA ASP A 144 -13.39 9.99 -3.51
C ASP A 144 -12.49 9.20 -2.54
N PHE A 145 -12.97 8.08 -2.03
CA PHE A 145 -12.20 7.19 -1.17
C PHE A 145 -10.96 6.62 -1.90
N LEU A 146 -11.18 6.10 -3.11
CA LEU A 146 -10.13 5.57 -3.98
C LEU A 146 -9.09 6.63 -4.33
N PHE A 147 -9.54 7.84 -4.64
CA PHE A 147 -8.69 8.98 -4.94
C PHE A 147 -7.79 9.33 -3.75
N MET A 148 -8.32 9.41 -2.53
CA MET A 148 -7.52 9.81 -1.37
C MET A 148 -6.35 8.87 -1.08
N TYR A 149 -6.55 7.56 -1.07
CA TYR A 149 -5.42 6.67 -0.84
C TYR A 149 -4.46 6.63 -2.04
N SER A 150 -4.95 6.86 -3.28
CA SER A 150 -4.06 6.99 -4.45
C SER A 150 -3.08 8.16 -4.28
N VAL A 151 -3.53 9.28 -3.71
CA VAL A 151 -2.66 10.43 -3.36
C VAL A 151 -1.60 10.00 -2.34
N ALA A 152 -1.98 9.27 -1.28
CA ALA A 152 -1.01 8.75 -0.30
C ALA A 152 0.03 7.83 -0.95
N ARG A 153 -0.43 6.91 -1.81
CA ARG A 153 0.39 5.92 -2.50
C ARG A 153 1.43 6.59 -3.41
N VAL A 154 0.98 7.46 -4.31
CA VAL A 154 1.86 8.16 -5.27
C VAL A 154 2.96 8.92 -4.54
N ASN A 155 2.63 9.62 -3.46
CA ASN A 155 3.61 10.41 -2.72
C ASN A 155 4.63 9.55 -1.95
N LEU A 156 4.22 8.41 -1.39
CA LEU A 156 5.15 7.45 -0.76
C LEU A 156 6.08 6.81 -1.78
N GLU A 157 5.51 6.32 -2.88
CA GLU A 157 6.28 5.66 -3.94
C GLU A 157 7.28 6.64 -4.58
N LEU A 158 6.89 7.90 -4.82
CA LEU A 158 7.79 8.93 -5.32
C LEU A 158 8.92 9.25 -4.33
N GLU A 159 8.66 9.27 -3.01
CA GLU A 159 9.74 9.43 -2.05
C GLU A 159 10.71 8.25 -2.09
N LEU A 160 10.22 7.02 -2.30
CA LEU A 160 11.07 5.85 -2.52
C LEU A 160 11.90 5.96 -3.82
N VAL A 161 11.32 6.47 -4.94
CA VAL A 161 12.06 6.79 -6.17
C VAL A 161 13.20 7.76 -5.86
N HIS A 162 12.90 8.86 -5.16
CA HIS A 162 13.87 9.91 -4.85
C HIS A 162 15.02 9.41 -3.97
N ARG A 163 14.80 8.32 -3.23
CA ARG A 163 15.82 7.61 -2.44
C ARG A 163 16.57 6.53 -3.24
N GLY A 164 16.31 6.39 -4.54
CA GLY A 164 16.98 5.43 -5.42
C GLY A 164 16.39 4.02 -5.38
N GLY A 165 15.11 3.88 -5.03
CA GLY A 165 14.39 2.60 -5.03
C GLY A 165 14.76 1.66 -3.89
N ASN A 166 15.55 2.13 -2.92
CA ASN A 166 15.97 1.39 -1.73
C ASN A 166 15.96 2.34 -0.52
N LEU A 167 15.89 1.77 0.69
CA LEU A 167 15.93 2.54 1.94
C LEU A 167 17.23 2.39 2.70
N CYS A 168 17.92 1.26 2.49
CA CYS A 168 19.01 0.86 3.36
C CYS A 168 20.40 1.24 2.83
N SER A 169 20.55 1.52 1.53
CA SER A 169 21.81 2.05 1.00
C SER A 169 21.77 3.56 1.20
N GLY A 170 22.53 4.08 2.17
CA GLY A 170 22.47 5.46 2.67
C GLY A 170 22.81 6.59 1.70
N VAL A 171 22.36 6.54 0.44
CA VAL A 171 22.36 7.66 -0.50
C VAL A 171 21.25 8.62 -0.07
N ALA A 172 21.52 9.36 1.01
CA ALA A 172 20.80 10.58 1.28
C ALA A 172 21.02 11.49 0.08
N SER A 173 20.03 11.59 -0.80
CA SER A 173 20.05 12.61 -1.85
C SER A 173 20.32 13.94 -1.17
N THR A 174 21.38 14.62 -1.59
CA THR A 174 21.94 15.84 -0.97
C THR A 174 20.98 17.05 -1.02
N THR A 175 19.74 16.82 -1.41
CA THR A 175 18.64 17.78 -1.51
C THR A 175 17.31 17.16 -1.07
N LEU A 176 17.25 16.39 0.04
CA LEU A 176 15.95 16.09 0.63
C LEU A 176 15.34 17.38 1.16
N LYS A 177 14.45 17.99 0.35
CA LYS A 177 13.46 18.95 0.85
C LYS A 177 12.73 18.28 2.03
N ARG A 178 12.39 19.06 3.06
CA ARG A 178 11.58 18.56 4.18
C ARG A 178 10.33 17.86 3.62
N SER A 179 10.16 16.58 3.95
CA SER A 179 8.98 15.82 3.53
C SER A 179 7.74 16.38 4.22
N CYS A 180 6.62 16.45 3.50
CA CYS A 180 5.33 16.86 4.02
C CYS A 180 4.34 15.69 4.15
N LEU A 181 4.83 14.45 4.04
CA LEU A 181 3.97 13.26 4.03
C LEU A 181 3.25 13.07 5.36
N SER A 182 3.89 13.40 6.48
CA SER A 182 3.24 13.35 7.80
C SER A 182 1.98 14.22 7.85
N GLN A 183 2.07 15.48 7.40
CA GLN A 183 0.92 16.39 7.33
C GLN A 183 -0.10 15.94 6.29
N LEU A 184 0.36 15.44 5.14
CA LEU A 184 -0.52 14.93 4.09
C LEU A 184 -1.34 13.74 4.57
N PHE A 185 -0.72 12.74 5.21
CA PHE A 185 -1.44 11.58 5.76
C PHE A 185 -2.44 11.99 6.83
N HIS A 186 -2.15 13.01 7.62
CA HIS A 186 -3.11 13.52 8.58
C HIS A 186 -4.36 14.08 7.88
N VAL A 187 -4.18 14.89 6.83
CA VAL A 187 -5.29 15.41 6.02
C VAL A 187 -6.07 14.26 5.38
N LEU A 188 -5.39 13.31 4.74
CA LEU A 188 -6.04 12.18 4.08
C LEU A 188 -6.79 11.29 5.07
N ALA A 189 -6.19 10.95 6.21
CA ALA A 189 -6.82 10.14 7.25
C ALA A 189 -8.08 10.82 7.84
N MET A 190 -8.03 12.13 8.07
CA MET A 190 -9.21 12.89 8.54
C MET A 190 -10.40 12.76 7.59
N HIS A 191 -10.16 12.83 6.28
CA HIS A 191 -11.22 12.71 5.27
C HIS A 191 -11.64 11.26 4.99
N MET A 192 -10.69 10.32 4.94
CA MET A 192 -10.98 8.90 4.74
C MET A 192 -11.86 8.31 5.86
N ARG A 193 -11.74 8.82 7.09
CA ARG A 193 -12.60 8.42 8.22
C ARG A 193 -14.07 8.82 8.09
N LEU A 194 -14.42 9.69 7.14
CA LEU A 194 -15.82 10.03 6.86
C LEU A 194 -16.53 8.96 6.03
N PHE A 195 -15.77 8.01 5.46
CA PHE A 195 -16.29 6.93 4.64
C PHE A 195 -16.47 5.68 5.50
N ARG A 196 -17.66 5.08 5.42
CA ARG A 196 -17.89 3.74 5.96
C ARG A 196 -17.63 2.73 4.86
N ILE A 197 -16.72 1.81 5.12
CA ILE A 197 -16.54 0.62 4.28
C ILE A 197 -17.60 -0.38 4.73
N ASP A 198 -18.44 -0.83 3.80
CA ASP A 198 -19.39 -1.91 4.06
C ASP A 198 -18.63 -3.15 4.59
N SER A 199 -19.16 -3.77 5.65
CA SER A 199 -18.52 -4.90 6.32
C SER A 199 -18.25 -6.08 5.37
N ALA A 200 -19.11 -6.31 4.37
CA ALA A 200 -18.92 -7.35 3.37
C ALA A 200 -17.68 -7.10 2.48
N TYR A 201 -17.29 -5.84 2.32
CA TYR A 201 -16.16 -5.41 1.49
C TYR A 201 -14.95 -4.97 2.30
N ASN A 202 -15.06 -4.95 3.64
CA ASN A 202 -13.98 -4.57 4.52
C ASN A 202 -12.80 -5.55 4.37
N PRO A 203 -11.64 -5.10 3.86
CA PRO A 203 -10.48 -5.96 3.71
C PRO A 203 -10.03 -6.58 5.04
N TRP A 204 -10.20 -5.87 6.16
CA TRP A 204 -9.79 -6.34 7.48
C TRP A 204 -10.50 -7.63 7.89
N THR A 205 -11.82 -7.67 7.76
CA THR A 205 -12.66 -8.83 8.07
C THR A 205 -12.26 -10.03 7.19
N ARG A 206 -12.05 -9.81 5.89
CA ARG A 206 -11.63 -10.86 4.94
C ARG A 206 -10.21 -11.38 5.15
N LEU A 207 -9.36 -10.61 5.82
CA LEU A 207 -7.99 -10.98 6.19
C LEU A 207 -7.94 -11.70 7.55
N THR A 208 -8.89 -11.41 8.46
CA THR A 208 -8.81 -11.81 9.87
C THR A 208 -9.94 -12.73 10.35
N GLN A 209 -10.88 -13.10 9.47
CA GLN A 209 -11.99 -14.00 9.80
C GLN A 209 -12.23 -15.07 8.73
N LEU A 210 -12.72 -16.23 9.17
CA LEU A 210 -13.27 -17.27 8.30
C LEU A 210 -14.74 -16.95 8.02
N MET A 211 -15.08 -16.74 6.75
CA MET A 211 -16.45 -16.50 6.30
C MET A 211 -17.26 -17.79 6.49
N GLN A 212 -18.50 -17.67 6.99
CA GLN A 212 -19.34 -18.83 7.21
C GLN A 212 -20.04 -19.22 5.90
N ALA A 213 -20.24 -20.53 5.67
CA ALA A 213 -20.89 -21.03 4.47
C ALA A 213 -22.33 -20.53 4.27
N ASN A 214 -22.99 -20.00 5.31
CA ASN A 214 -24.34 -19.44 5.20
C ASN A 214 -24.36 -18.01 4.62
N ASP A 215 -23.20 -17.34 4.54
CA ASP A 215 -23.05 -16.05 3.86
C ASP A 215 -23.08 -16.21 2.32
N SER A 216 -23.27 -17.43 1.80
CA SER A 216 -23.45 -17.69 0.37
C SER A 216 -24.84 -17.33 -0.19
N GLU A 217 -25.77 -16.86 0.67
CA GLU A 217 -27.03 -16.21 0.24
C GLU A 217 -26.86 -14.72 -0.09
N ILE A 218 -25.63 -14.21 -0.10
CA ILE A 218 -25.29 -12.90 -0.67
C ILE A 218 -25.60 -12.96 -2.18
N CYS A 219 -26.41 -12.00 -2.65
CA CYS A 219 -26.77 -11.87 -4.07
C CYS A 219 -25.50 -11.85 -4.94
N ASP A 220 -25.53 -12.41 -6.16
CA ASP A 220 -24.34 -12.38 -7.04
C ASP A 220 -23.83 -10.95 -7.30
N ASP A 221 -24.70 -9.93 -7.16
CA ASP A 221 -24.37 -8.50 -7.25
C ASP A 221 -23.55 -7.97 -6.05
N GLU A 222 -23.46 -8.71 -4.94
CA GLU A 222 -22.77 -8.30 -3.70
C GLU A 222 -21.42 -9.03 -3.47
N LYS A 223 -21.02 -9.93 -4.39
CA LYS A 223 -19.69 -10.55 -4.31
C LYS A 223 -18.61 -9.55 -4.73
N PRO A 224 -17.48 -9.46 -4.01
CA PRO A 224 -16.38 -8.60 -4.41
C PRO A 224 -15.89 -8.99 -5.82
N GLU A 225 -15.91 -8.01 -6.74
CA GLU A 225 -15.59 -8.17 -8.17
C GLU A 225 -14.17 -8.74 -8.42
N VAL A 226 -13.27 -8.62 -7.43
CA VAL A 226 -11.87 -9.06 -7.51
C VAL A 226 -11.49 -9.93 -6.30
N PRO A 227 -11.02 -11.18 -6.52
CA PRO A 227 -10.44 -12.03 -5.49
C PRO A 227 -9.37 -11.32 -4.66
N LEU A 228 -9.34 -11.59 -3.35
CA LEU A 228 -8.44 -10.89 -2.44
C LEU A 228 -6.98 -11.06 -2.84
N LEU A 229 -6.56 -12.27 -3.27
CA LEU A 229 -5.19 -12.59 -3.71
C LEU A 229 -4.68 -11.75 -4.88
N TYR A 230 -5.56 -11.05 -5.62
CA TYR A 230 -5.13 -10.12 -6.66
C TYR A 230 -5.02 -8.68 -6.18
N ARG A 231 -5.39 -8.36 -4.93
CA ARG A 231 -5.30 -6.98 -4.42
C ARG A 231 -3.87 -6.62 -4.04
N ASP A 232 -3.48 -5.39 -4.36
CA ASP A 232 -2.21 -4.82 -3.97
C ASP A 232 -2.12 -4.56 -2.44
N VAL A 233 -1.13 -5.18 -1.79
CA VAL A 233 -0.97 -5.13 -0.33
C VAL A 233 -0.57 -3.73 0.16
N SER A 234 0.17 -2.97 -0.65
CA SER A 234 0.54 -1.59 -0.30
C SER A 234 -0.70 -0.68 -0.25
N SER A 235 -1.64 -0.88 -1.16
CA SER A 235 -2.94 -0.19 -1.15
C SER A 235 -3.78 -0.64 0.04
N LEU A 236 -3.82 -1.94 0.36
CA LEU A 236 -4.49 -2.44 1.57
C LEU A 236 -3.90 -1.83 2.84
N LEU A 237 -2.58 -1.70 2.94
CA LEU A 237 -1.90 -1.03 4.05
C LEU A 237 -2.39 0.40 4.22
N LEU A 238 -2.39 1.18 3.14
CA LEU A 238 -2.82 2.59 3.19
C LEU A 238 -4.29 2.72 3.55
N ILE A 239 -5.14 1.87 2.97
CA ILE A 239 -6.57 1.82 3.30
C ILE A 239 -6.75 1.54 4.80
N LEU A 240 -6.13 0.47 5.32
CA LEU A 240 -6.29 0.07 6.71
C LEU A 240 -5.72 1.11 7.67
N VAL A 241 -4.55 1.69 7.38
CA VAL A 241 -3.88 2.68 8.23
C VAL A 241 -4.58 4.04 8.23
N LEU A 242 -4.97 4.56 7.06
CA LEU A 242 -5.61 5.89 6.95
C LEU A 242 -7.06 5.89 7.43
N THR A 243 -7.67 4.71 7.52
CA THR A 243 -9.00 4.54 8.14
C THR A 243 -8.93 4.38 9.66
N MET A 244 -7.76 4.15 10.26
CA MET A 244 -7.68 4.09 11.72
C MET A 244 -7.97 5.45 12.38
N PRO A 245 -8.58 5.44 13.60
CA PRO A 245 -8.67 6.63 14.43
C PRO A 245 -7.29 7.26 14.70
N GLN A 246 -7.26 8.59 14.77
CA GLN A 246 -6.06 9.36 15.12
C GLN A 246 -6.13 9.81 16.59
N GLU A 247 -5.03 9.76 17.36
CA GLU A 247 -3.67 9.32 16.97
C GLU A 247 -3.56 7.79 16.84
N LEU A 248 -3.03 7.32 15.71
CA LEU A 248 -2.79 5.89 15.49
C LEU A 248 -1.66 5.41 16.40
N HIS A 249 -1.90 4.36 17.20
CA HIS A 249 -0.84 3.76 17.99
C HIS A 249 0.00 2.78 17.16
N LYS A 250 1.31 2.75 17.45
CA LYS A 250 2.28 1.89 16.76
C LYS A 250 1.98 0.39 16.92
N GLU A 251 1.31 -0.03 17.98
CA GLU A 251 0.89 -1.44 18.15
C GLU A 251 -0.19 -1.86 17.15
N HIS A 252 -1.17 -0.98 16.87
CA HIS A 252 -2.20 -1.23 15.86
C HIS A 252 -1.60 -1.23 14.46
N PHE A 253 -0.68 -0.29 14.18
CA PHE A 253 0.09 -0.29 12.92
C PHE A 253 0.85 -1.61 12.73
N THR A 254 1.60 -2.05 13.75
CA THR A 254 2.37 -3.31 13.70
C THR A 254 1.44 -4.52 13.53
N CYS A 255 0.27 -4.53 14.17
CA CYS A 255 -0.76 -5.55 13.99
C CYS A 255 -1.21 -5.64 12.52
N ILE A 256 -1.55 -4.49 11.91
CA ILE A 256 -1.94 -4.41 10.49
C ILE A 256 -0.82 -4.97 9.60
N VAL A 257 0.42 -4.57 9.85
CA VAL A 257 1.59 -5.04 9.08
C VAL A 257 1.78 -6.56 9.19
N LYS A 258 1.63 -7.14 10.39
CA LYS A 258 1.73 -8.60 10.60
C LYS A 258 0.66 -9.37 9.82
N VAL A 259 -0.60 -8.91 9.86
CA VAL A 259 -1.70 -9.52 9.11
C VAL A 259 -1.44 -9.43 7.60
N LEU A 260 -1.06 -8.26 7.11
CA LEU A 260 -0.77 -8.03 5.70
C LEU A 260 0.46 -8.79 5.20
N TYR A 261 1.49 -8.96 6.03
CA TYR A 261 2.66 -9.76 5.65
C TYR A 261 2.29 -11.25 5.47
N THR A 262 1.48 -11.82 6.36
CA THR A 262 0.98 -13.19 6.22
C THR A 262 0.19 -13.38 4.92
N PHE A 263 -0.61 -12.38 4.56
CA PHE A 263 -1.34 -12.35 3.30
C PHE A 263 -0.41 -12.23 2.08
N LEU A 264 0.53 -11.28 2.09
CA LEU A 264 1.54 -11.06 1.05
C LEU A 264 2.39 -12.30 0.80
N TYR A 265 2.79 -12.98 1.87
CA TYR A 265 3.53 -14.24 1.80
C TYR A 265 2.72 -15.33 1.09
N THR A 266 1.40 -15.37 1.33
CA THR A 266 0.50 -16.29 0.61
C THR A 266 0.40 -15.94 -0.87
N GLN A 267 0.34 -14.64 -1.22
CA GLN A 267 0.42 -14.20 -2.62
C GLN A 267 1.73 -14.62 -3.28
N ALA A 268 2.88 -14.47 -2.59
CA ALA A 268 4.18 -14.88 -3.10
C ALA A 268 4.23 -16.38 -3.42
N ILE A 269 3.72 -17.21 -2.51
CA ILE A 269 3.61 -18.66 -2.70
C ILE A 269 2.67 -19.01 -3.85
N ALA A 270 1.53 -18.34 -3.96
CA ALA A 270 0.56 -18.58 -5.03
C ALA A 270 1.11 -18.20 -6.40
N ALA A 271 1.81 -17.06 -6.49
CA ALA A 271 2.53 -16.63 -7.70
C ALA A 271 3.60 -17.65 -8.12
N LEU A 272 4.39 -18.14 -7.16
CA LEU A 272 5.38 -19.20 -7.39
C LEU A 272 4.73 -20.50 -7.88
N ALA A 273 3.65 -20.95 -7.25
CA ALA A 273 2.90 -22.13 -7.67
C ALA A 273 2.35 -21.98 -9.11
N GLY A 274 1.97 -20.76 -9.49
CA GLY A 274 1.57 -20.41 -10.86
C GLY A 274 2.70 -20.51 -11.89
N ARG A 275 3.95 -20.24 -11.49
CA ARG A 275 5.17 -20.31 -12.33
C ARG A 275 5.78 -21.72 -12.43
N MET A 276 5.48 -22.61 -11.50
CA MET A 276 5.96 -24.01 -11.53
C MET A 276 5.34 -24.81 -12.68
N ASN A 277 6.03 -25.84 -13.15
CA ASN A 277 5.46 -26.85 -14.05
C ASN A 277 4.70 -27.94 -13.27
N ALA A 278 4.07 -28.89 -13.98
CA ALA A 278 3.26 -29.93 -13.36
C ALA A 278 4.07 -30.88 -12.46
N GLU A 279 5.28 -31.25 -12.88
CA GLU A 279 6.16 -32.14 -12.13
C GLU A 279 6.67 -31.48 -10.85
N GLU A 280 7.08 -30.20 -10.93
CA GLU A 280 7.50 -29.39 -9.80
C GLU A 280 6.37 -29.23 -8.78
N ARG A 281 5.16 -28.91 -9.24
CA ARG A 281 3.98 -28.84 -8.37
C ARG A 281 3.72 -30.17 -7.65
N ALA A 282 3.83 -31.29 -8.37
CA ALA A 282 3.64 -32.62 -7.78
C ALA A 282 4.72 -32.94 -6.73
N ALA A 283 5.98 -32.58 -6.99
CA ALA A 283 7.09 -32.76 -6.05
C ALA A 283 6.87 -31.95 -4.76
N TRP A 284 6.52 -30.67 -4.87
CA TRP A 284 6.28 -29.80 -3.70
C TRP A 284 5.03 -30.18 -2.92
N LYS A 285 3.97 -30.64 -3.58
CA LYS A 285 2.78 -31.20 -2.94
C LYS A 285 3.10 -32.46 -2.11
N ASN A 286 4.02 -33.29 -2.56
CA ASN A 286 4.46 -34.47 -1.81
C ASN A 286 5.40 -34.08 -0.65
N SER A 287 6.29 -33.12 -0.88
CA SER A 287 7.21 -32.58 0.14
C SER A 287 6.46 -32.02 1.35
N GLY A 288 5.44 -31.17 1.13
CA GLY A 288 4.64 -30.62 2.23
C GLY A 288 3.83 -31.67 2.99
N LYS A 289 3.24 -32.67 2.31
CA LYS A 289 2.54 -33.78 2.99
C LYS A 289 3.43 -34.53 3.97
N LEU A 290 4.68 -34.80 3.58
CA LEU A 290 5.65 -35.44 4.46
C LEU A 290 5.99 -34.56 5.68
N LYS A 291 6.04 -33.24 5.48
CA LYS A 291 6.38 -32.28 6.55
C LYS A 291 5.23 -31.98 7.52
N ILE A 292 3.97 -32.08 7.07
CA ILE A 292 2.78 -32.04 7.95
C ILE A 292 2.86 -33.16 9.00
N MET A 293 3.29 -34.36 8.61
CA MET A 293 3.46 -35.49 9.53
C MET A 293 4.51 -35.23 10.63
N CYS A 294 5.33 -34.19 10.49
CA CYS A 294 6.32 -33.73 11.47
C CYS A 294 5.85 -32.53 12.31
N ASN A 295 4.55 -32.18 12.30
CA ASN A 295 3.93 -31.08 13.05
C ASN A 295 4.53 -29.68 12.75
N SER A 296 4.84 -29.39 11.48
CA SER A 296 5.35 -28.09 11.04
C SER A 296 4.37 -27.37 10.11
N ASP A 297 3.14 -27.16 10.60
CA ASP A 297 1.99 -26.59 9.89
C ASP A 297 2.23 -25.19 9.29
N LYS A 298 3.23 -24.46 9.79
CA LYS A 298 3.62 -23.11 9.35
C LYS A 298 4.85 -23.05 8.44
N SER A 299 5.45 -24.20 8.12
CA SER A 299 6.63 -24.20 7.25
C SER A 299 6.28 -23.84 5.81
N LEU A 300 7.26 -23.27 5.10
CA LEU A 300 7.17 -22.95 3.68
C LEU A 300 6.62 -24.13 2.87
N GLU A 301 7.16 -25.33 3.07
CA GLU A 301 6.80 -26.50 2.27
C GLU A 301 5.35 -26.94 2.50
N VAL A 302 4.85 -26.81 3.73
CA VAL A 302 3.45 -27.11 4.05
C VAL A 302 2.53 -26.08 3.40
N LEU A 303 2.82 -24.78 3.54
CA LEU A 303 2.01 -23.72 2.95
C LEU A 303 2.02 -23.79 1.42
N LEU A 304 3.18 -24.02 0.80
CA LEU A 304 3.29 -24.19 -0.65
C LEU A 304 2.52 -25.42 -1.14
N SER A 305 2.67 -26.56 -0.47
CA SER A 305 1.89 -27.77 -0.79
C SER A 305 0.39 -27.54 -0.69
N HIS A 306 -0.04 -26.79 0.33
CA HIS A 306 -1.45 -26.48 0.55
C HIS A 306 -2.00 -25.56 -0.55
N VAL A 307 -1.30 -24.47 -0.85
CA VAL A 307 -1.67 -23.54 -1.94
C VAL A 307 -1.74 -24.26 -3.29
N ILE A 308 -0.74 -25.07 -3.64
CA ILE A 308 -0.77 -25.89 -4.87
C ILE A 308 -2.01 -26.80 -4.88
N SER A 309 -2.36 -27.39 -3.74
CA SER A 309 -3.51 -28.28 -3.63
C SER A 309 -4.82 -27.54 -3.83
N GLU A 310 -5.01 -26.40 -3.18
CA GLU A 310 -6.23 -25.61 -3.30
C GLU A 310 -6.40 -25.02 -4.70
N LEU A 311 -5.35 -24.42 -5.27
CA LEU A 311 -5.40 -23.86 -6.62
C LEU A 311 -5.61 -24.95 -7.69
N SER A 312 -5.18 -26.19 -7.45
CA SER A 312 -5.41 -27.33 -8.35
C SER A 312 -6.87 -27.82 -8.39
N ARG A 313 -7.74 -27.35 -7.49
CA ARG A 313 -9.17 -27.69 -7.48
C ARG A 313 -9.94 -26.96 -8.57
N GLY A 314 -9.47 -25.78 -8.97
CA GLY A 314 -10.06 -24.96 -10.04
C GLY A 314 -9.39 -25.16 -11.39
N LYS A 315 -9.82 -24.36 -12.38
CA LYS A 315 -9.30 -24.43 -13.76
C LYS A 315 -7.96 -23.72 -13.99
N LEU A 316 -7.28 -23.30 -12.92
CA LEU A 316 -6.11 -22.42 -13.00
C LEU A 316 -4.91 -23.04 -13.75
N TYR A 317 -4.66 -24.34 -13.58
CA TYR A 317 -3.51 -25.01 -14.22
C TYR A 317 -3.83 -25.68 -15.56
N PHE A 318 -5.09 -25.65 -16.00
CA PHE A 318 -5.50 -26.29 -17.25
C PHE A 318 -4.89 -25.55 -18.45
N GLY A 319 -4.34 -26.31 -19.42
CA GLY A 319 -3.71 -25.76 -20.63
C GLY A 319 -2.18 -25.60 -20.56
N LYS A 320 -1.59 -25.48 -19.37
CA LYS A 320 -0.13 -25.43 -19.16
C LYS A 320 0.58 -26.79 -19.20
N GLU A 321 -0.17 -27.88 -19.31
CA GLU A 321 0.36 -29.25 -19.37
C GLU A 321 0.95 -29.59 -20.75
N ASN A 322 0.62 -28.82 -21.79
CA ASN A 322 0.98 -29.11 -23.19
C ASN A 322 1.91 -28.07 -23.84
N GLU A 323 2.36 -27.04 -23.11
CA GLU A 323 3.38 -26.14 -23.68
C GLU A 323 4.73 -26.88 -23.77
N PRO A 324 5.42 -26.82 -24.92
CA PRO A 324 6.73 -27.43 -25.05
C PRO A 324 7.65 -26.77 -24.01
N VAL A 325 8.30 -27.60 -23.20
CA VAL A 325 9.35 -27.18 -22.28
C VAL A 325 10.43 -26.48 -23.10
N PHE A 326 10.36 -25.14 -23.19
CA PHE A 326 11.47 -24.37 -23.72
C PHE A 326 12.61 -24.53 -22.71
N MET A 327 13.57 -25.37 -23.09
CA MET A 327 14.79 -25.76 -22.37
C MET A 327 15.77 -24.57 -22.16
N LEU A 328 15.27 -23.41 -21.75
CA LEU A 328 16.05 -22.19 -21.52
C LEU A 328 16.00 -21.70 -20.07
N GLY A 329 15.33 -22.42 -19.17
CA GLY A 329 15.40 -22.20 -17.72
C GLY A 329 15.61 -23.50 -16.96
N THR A 330 16.86 -23.97 -16.86
CA THR A 330 17.22 -25.24 -16.19
C THR A 330 17.25 -25.16 -14.66
N SER A 331 16.65 -24.15 -14.04
CA SER A 331 16.65 -24.03 -12.57
C SER A 331 15.45 -24.75 -11.96
N VAL A 332 15.66 -25.98 -11.52
CA VAL A 332 14.72 -26.67 -10.62
C VAL A 332 14.51 -25.78 -9.38
N TRP A 333 13.26 -25.51 -9.01
CA TRP A 333 12.96 -24.76 -7.78
C TRP A 333 13.49 -25.51 -6.56
N SER A 334 14.59 -25.01 -6.00
CA SER A 334 15.16 -25.42 -4.71
C SER A 334 14.56 -24.63 -3.55
N LEU A 335 14.72 -25.13 -2.32
CA LEU A 335 14.29 -24.41 -1.12
C LEU A 335 14.91 -23.01 -1.03
N GLN A 336 16.20 -22.88 -1.37
CA GLN A 336 16.94 -21.61 -1.34
C GLN A 336 16.45 -20.63 -2.40
N SER A 337 16.19 -21.10 -3.63
CA SER A 337 15.67 -20.24 -4.70
C SER A 337 14.22 -19.81 -4.44
N ILE A 338 13.39 -20.66 -3.84
CA ILE A 338 12.03 -20.31 -3.42
C ILE A 338 12.09 -19.24 -2.33
N GLU A 339 12.90 -19.47 -1.30
CA GLU A 339 13.09 -18.55 -0.19
C GLU A 339 13.58 -17.17 -0.69
N HIS A 340 14.56 -17.16 -1.58
CA HIS A 340 15.03 -15.93 -2.22
C HIS A 340 13.91 -15.24 -3.01
N SER A 341 13.14 -15.98 -3.81
CA SER A 341 12.05 -15.42 -4.59
C SER A 341 10.94 -14.81 -3.72
N ILE A 342 10.60 -15.43 -2.59
CA ILE A 342 9.61 -14.89 -1.66
C ILE A 342 10.12 -13.61 -1.00
N LYS A 343 11.38 -13.58 -0.55
CA LYS A 343 11.99 -12.36 -0.02
C LYS A 343 11.93 -11.22 -1.03
N GLN A 344 12.31 -11.47 -2.29
CA GLN A 344 12.25 -10.48 -3.36
C GLN A 344 10.82 -9.99 -3.61
N PHE A 345 9.84 -10.90 -3.60
CA PHE A 345 8.42 -10.56 -3.74
C PHE A 345 7.94 -9.64 -2.61
N CYS A 346 8.38 -9.88 -1.37
CA CYS A 346 7.95 -9.13 -0.19
C CYS A 346 8.70 -7.79 0.02
N LEU A 347 9.89 -7.61 -0.55
CA LEU A 347 10.74 -6.44 -0.33
C LEU A 347 10.07 -5.09 -0.67
N PRO A 348 9.35 -4.93 -1.80
CA PRO A 348 8.67 -3.67 -2.12
C PRO A 348 7.70 -3.22 -1.02
N PHE A 349 6.90 -4.15 -0.51
CA PHE A 349 5.97 -3.87 0.60
C PHE A 349 6.71 -3.45 1.87
N LEU A 350 7.80 -4.15 2.22
CA LEU A 350 8.60 -3.82 3.41
C LEU A 350 9.19 -2.41 3.30
N ARG A 351 9.67 -2.00 2.11
CA ARG A 351 10.17 -0.64 1.88
C ARG A 351 9.07 0.40 2.08
N ILE A 352 7.91 0.24 1.44
CA ILE A 352 6.79 1.18 1.59
C ILE A 352 6.32 1.24 3.04
N THR A 353 6.24 0.10 3.73
CA THR A 353 5.82 0.02 5.13
C THR A 353 6.80 0.73 6.07
N SER A 354 8.11 0.50 5.92
CA SER A 354 9.13 1.21 6.71
C SER A 354 9.10 2.72 6.47
N LEU A 355 8.88 3.14 5.23
CA LEU A 355 8.76 4.57 4.89
C LEU A 355 7.51 5.19 5.50
N LEU A 356 6.38 4.50 5.45
CA LEU A 356 5.14 4.94 6.10
C LEU A 356 5.32 5.03 7.63
N GLN A 357 5.95 4.03 8.24
CA GLN A 357 6.27 4.05 9.68
C GLN A 357 7.12 5.26 10.07
N HIS A 358 8.15 5.59 9.28
CA HIS A 358 8.97 6.78 9.47
C HIS A 358 8.13 8.06 9.50
N HIS A 359 7.18 8.22 8.58
CA HIS A 359 6.34 9.42 8.48
C HIS A 359 5.25 9.52 9.55
N LEU A 360 4.74 8.39 10.01
CA LEU A 360 3.68 8.35 11.04
C LEU A 360 4.24 8.51 12.46
N PHE A 361 5.41 7.92 12.75
CA PHE A 361 5.96 7.85 14.12
C PHE A 361 7.27 8.64 14.30
N GLY A 362 7.91 9.06 13.21
CA GLY A 362 9.20 9.74 13.23
C GLY A 362 10.35 8.83 13.70
N ASP A 363 10.26 7.52 13.42
CA ASP A 363 11.35 6.56 13.62
C ASP A 363 12.43 6.75 12.56
N ASP A 364 13.70 6.47 12.88
CA ASP A 364 14.76 6.48 11.87
C ASP A 364 14.62 5.34 10.87
N LEU A 365 14.93 5.62 9.59
CA LEU A 365 14.97 4.59 8.56
C LEU A 365 16.21 3.69 8.72
N PRO A 366 16.07 2.37 8.54
CA PRO A 366 17.17 1.45 8.71
C PRO A 366 18.21 1.62 7.60
N SER A 367 19.49 1.47 7.94
CA SER A 367 20.61 1.41 6.99
C SER A 367 21.25 0.02 7.02
N CYS A 368 21.65 -0.52 5.88
CA CYS A 368 22.33 -1.80 5.76
C CYS A 368 23.50 -1.70 4.77
N GLN A 369 24.47 -2.61 4.89
CA GLN A 369 25.68 -2.57 4.06
C GLN A 369 25.55 -3.37 2.76
N GLY A 370 24.53 -4.24 2.65
CA GLY A 370 24.29 -5.05 1.46
C GLY A 370 22.85 -5.50 1.28
N ALA A 371 22.48 -5.84 0.04
CA ALA A 371 21.12 -6.22 -0.35
C ALA A 371 20.61 -7.49 0.38
N GLU A 372 21.49 -8.40 0.77
CA GLU A 372 21.12 -9.63 1.49
C GLU A 372 20.57 -9.37 2.90
N GLU A 373 21.01 -8.28 3.55
CA GLU A 373 20.57 -7.88 4.89
C GLU A 373 19.27 -7.06 4.86
N GLU A 374 18.92 -6.49 3.70
CA GLU A 374 17.81 -5.54 3.56
C GLU A 374 16.49 -6.15 4.07
N PHE A 375 16.21 -7.41 3.71
CA PHE A 375 14.99 -8.08 4.13
C PHE A 375 14.89 -8.19 5.67
N GLY A 376 15.94 -8.69 6.32
CA GLY A 376 15.96 -8.88 7.77
C GLY A 376 15.87 -7.54 8.52
N MET A 377 16.58 -6.53 8.03
CA MET A 377 16.57 -5.16 8.59
C MET A 377 15.19 -4.52 8.49
N LEU A 378 14.55 -4.54 7.32
CA LEU A 378 13.22 -3.96 7.15
C LEU A 378 12.17 -4.75 7.94
N ALA A 379 12.21 -6.08 7.92
CA ALA A 379 11.31 -6.92 8.71
C ALA A 379 11.43 -6.65 10.22
N SER A 380 12.65 -6.44 10.72
CA SER A 380 12.88 -6.02 12.10
C SER A 380 12.35 -4.61 12.37
N CYS A 381 12.56 -3.66 11.44
CA CYS A 381 12.14 -2.27 11.56
C CYS A 381 10.63 -2.14 11.72
N VAL A 382 9.86 -2.95 10.98
CA VAL A 382 8.39 -2.93 11.00
C VAL A 382 7.76 -3.89 12.02
N GLY A 383 8.58 -4.49 12.89
CA GLY A 383 8.09 -5.32 13.99
C GLY A 383 7.58 -6.72 13.60
N LEU A 384 8.04 -7.27 12.47
CA LEU A 384 7.70 -8.65 12.04
C LEU A 384 8.52 -9.72 12.78
N LEU A 385 9.74 -9.39 13.22
CA LEU A 385 10.60 -10.33 13.93
C LEU A 385 10.36 -10.26 15.44
N SER A 386 10.39 -11.42 16.10
CA SER A 386 10.26 -11.52 17.56
C SER A 386 11.48 -10.99 18.32
N SER A 387 12.62 -10.83 17.65
CA SER A 387 13.85 -10.26 18.19
C SER A 387 14.51 -9.31 17.19
N PRO A 388 15.22 -8.26 17.66
CA PRO A 388 16.00 -7.35 16.84
C PRO A 388 16.98 -8.13 15.98
N PHE A 389 16.94 -7.87 14.69
CA PHE A 389 17.86 -8.46 13.74
C PHE A 389 19.31 -8.04 14.05
N GLN A 390 20.23 -8.99 14.01
CA GLN A 390 21.67 -8.72 14.02
C GLN A 390 22.27 -8.99 12.63
N PRO A 391 23.23 -8.16 12.16
CA PRO A 391 23.92 -8.41 10.90
C PRO A 391 24.54 -9.82 10.88
N GLY A 392 24.25 -10.58 9.82
CA GLY A 392 24.69 -11.98 9.66
C GLY A 392 23.70 -13.05 10.12
N ASP A 393 22.59 -12.70 10.77
CA ASP A 393 21.56 -13.67 11.15
C ASP A 393 20.80 -14.19 9.91
N PRO A 394 20.68 -15.52 9.71
CA PRO A 394 19.84 -16.05 8.65
C PRO A 394 18.36 -15.86 9.01
N VAL A 395 17.68 -14.92 8.35
CA VAL A 395 16.24 -14.70 8.50
C VAL A 395 15.49 -15.43 7.40
N ASN A 396 14.61 -16.37 7.75
CA ASN A 396 13.69 -16.98 6.79
C ASN A 396 12.43 -16.12 6.67
N SER A 397 11.87 -16.01 5.48
CA SER A 397 10.66 -15.27 5.17
C SER A 397 9.46 -15.80 5.98
N SER A 398 9.42 -17.09 6.28
CA SER A 398 8.39 -17.70 7.11
C SER A 398 8.50 -17.35 8.61
N SER A 399 9.64 -16.85 9.10
CA SER A 399 9.78 -16.47 10.52
C SER A 399 9.02 -15.20 10.88
N CYS A 400 8.64 -14.41 9.87
CA CYS A 400 7.82 -13.21 10.00
C CYS A 400 6.31 -13.52 10.04
N LEU A 401 5.90 -14.78 9.87
CA LEU A 401 4.49 -15.18 9.84
C LEU A 401 3.93 -15.29 11.25
N GLU A 402 2.82 -14.58 11.48
CA GLU A 402 2.02 -14.71 12.68
C GLU A 402 0.55 -14.88 12.27
N TRP A 403 -0.06 -15.97 12.74
CA TRP A 403 -1.42 -16.37 12.36
C TRP A 403 -2.37 -16.21 13.54
N THR A 404 -3.47 -15.49 13.36
CA THR A 404 -4.55 -15.37 14.35
C THR A 404 -5.64 -16.44 14.19
N ILE A 405 -5.72 -17.04 13.01
CA ILE A 405 -6.65 -18.08 12.57
C ILE A 405 -5.82 -19.30 12.14
N PRO A 406 -6.37 -20.53 12.14
CA PRO A 406 -5.71 -21.67 11.49
C PRO A 406 -5.25 -21.34 10.05
N ALA A 407 -3.94 -21.48 9.80
CA ALA A 407 -3.30 -21.02 8.57
C ALA A 407 -3.89 -21.66 7.31
N LEU A 408 -4.12 -22.98 7.35
CA LEU A 408 -4.62 -23.71 6.19
C LEU A 408 -6.07 -23.32 5.84
N ASP A 409 -6.89 -23.02 6.84
CA ASP A 409 -8.31 -22.68 6.61
C ASP A 409 -8.44 -21.33 5.91
N ILE A 410 -7.74 -20.29 6.41
CA ILE A 410 -7.80 -18.96 5.80
C ILE A 410 -7.14 -18.92 4.41
N VAL A 411 -6.04 -19.67 4.21
CA VAL A 411 -5.41 -19.83 2.89
C VAL A 411 -6.36 -20.52 1.90
N SER A 412 -7.13 -21.52 2.36
CA SER A 412 -8.15 -22.17 1.52
C SER A 412 -9.24 -21.20 1.10
N GLN A 413 -9.69 -20.32 2.01
CA GLN A 413 -10.67 -19.28 1.69
C GLN A 413 -10.15 -18.36 0.57
N TRP A 414 -8.94 -17.81 0.73
CA TRP A 414 -8.34 -16.93 -0.27
C TRP A 414 -8.09 -17.62 -1.62
N CYS A 415 -7.65 -18.89 -1.61
CA CYS A 415 -7.48 -19.67 -2.83
C CYS A 415 -8.81 -19.99 -3.50
N SER A 416 -9.88 -20.22 -2.74
CA SER A 416 -11.19 -20.60 -3.27
C SER A 416 -11.78 -19.48 -4.15
N GLU A 417 -11.61 -18.22 -3.76
CA GLU A 417 -12.01 -17.05 -4.57
C GLU A 417 -11.30 -17.02 -5.93
N VAL A 418 -9.99 -17.31 -5.96
CA VAL A 418 -9.22 -17.39 -7.20
C VAL A 418 -9.68 -18.56 -8.05
N THR A 419 -9.93 -19.73 -7.44
CA THR A 419 -10.42 -20.89 -8.19
C THR A 419 -11.80 -20.65 -8.80
N SER A 420 -12.70 -19.99 -8.06
CA SER A 420 -14.03 -19.62 -8.56
C SER A 420 -13.94 -18.61 -9.71
N PHE A 421 -13.07 -17.60 -9.59
CA PHE A 421 -12.81 -16.66 -10.68
C PHE A 421 -12.24 -17.36 -11.93
N ALA A 422 -11.33 -18.32 -11.74
CA ALA A 422 -10.72 -19.09 -12.82
C ALA A 422 -11.70 -20.02 -13.57
N GLU A 423 -12.88 -20.32 -13.01
CA GLU A 423 -13.91 -21.11 -13.71
C GLU A 423 -14.44 -20.41 -14.96
N ASN A 424 -14.52 -19.08 -14.90
CA ASN A 424 -15.00 -18.21 -15.97
C ASN A 424 -13.86 -17.76 -16.90
N CYS A 425 -12.68 -17.43 -16.35
CA CYS A 425 -11.57 -16.82 -17.09
C CYS A 425 -10.19 -17.37 -16.67
N SER A 426 -9.87 -18.63 -17.01
CA SER A 426 -8.65 -19.31 -16.55
C SER A 426 -7.33 -18.66 -16.98
N GLU A 427 -7.23 -18.17 -18.23
CA GLU A 427 -6.01 -17.51 -18.74
C GLU A 427 -5.72 -16.19 -18.00
N GLN A 428 -6.75 -15.38 -17.79
CA GLN A 428 -6.64 -14.10 -17.07
C GLN A 428 -6.31 -14.34 -15.60
N ALA A 429 -6.97 -15.30 -14.95
CA ALA A 429 -6.68 -15.70 -13.57
C ALA A 429 -5.21 -16.09 -13.41
N THR A 430 -4.69 -16.86 -14.37
CA THR A 430 -3.29 -17.31 -14.34
C THR A 430 -2.32 -16.15 -14.57
N SER A 431 -2.61 -15.28 -15.53
CA SER A 431 -1.79 -14.09 -15.81
C SER A 431 -1.71 -13.18 -14.59
N LEU A 432 -2.86 -12.85 -13.97
CA LEU A 432 -2.94 -12.01 -12.77
C LEU A 432 -2.18 -12.61 -11.58
N LEU A 433 -2.25 -13.92 -11.37
CA LEU A 433 -1.52 -14.57 -10.29
C LEU A 433 0.00 -14.55 -10.48
N GLN A 434 0.46 -14.59 -11.74
CA GLN A 434 1.89 -14.61 -12.06
C GLN A 434 2.54 -13.23 -12.12
N GLN A 435 1.73 -12.16 -12.12
CA GLN A 435 2.24 -10.78 -12.12
C GLN A 435 3.21 -10.60 -10.95
N ASP A 436 4.42 -10.18 -11.29
CA ASP A 436 5.40 -9.83 -10.27
C ASP A 436 4.96 -8.53 -9.62
N PRO A 437 4.98 -8.39 -8.28
CA PRO A 437 4.69 -7.13 -7.59
C PRO A 437 5.84 -6.13 -7.80
N GLN A 438 6.67 -6.32 -8.82
CA GLN A 438 7.71 -5.38 -9.18
C GLN A 438 7.05 -4.04 -9.52
N TRP A 439 7.18 -3.14 -8.56
CA TRP A 439 6.92 -1.74 -8.73
C TRP A 439 7.76 -1.23 -9.90
N SER A 440 7.07 -0.88 -10.98
CA SER A 440 7.66 -0.10 -12.05
C SER A 440 7.80 1.33 -11.55
N SER A 441 9.03 1.80 -11.37
CA SER A 441 9.26 3.17 -10.90
C SER A 441 8.49 4.17 -11.78
N PRO A 442 7.77 5.14 -11.19
CA PRO A 442 7.20 6.26 -11.92
C PRO A 442 8.27 6.84 -12.85
N SER A 443 8.05 6.70 -14.15
CA SER A 443 8.89 7.29 -15.17
C SER A 443 8.18 8.51 -15.72
N LEU A 444 8.94 9.56 -16.05
CA LEU A 444 8.39 10.65 -16.83
C LEU A 444 7.85 10.06 -18.14
N LEU A 445 6.69 10.57 -18.59
CA LEU A 445 6.11 10.21 -19.90
C LEU A 445 7.21 10.18 -20.95
N GLN A 446 7.37 9.03 -21.61
CA GLN A 446 8.35 8.88 -22.67
C GLN A 446 8.00 9.90 -23.75
N LEU A 447 8.86 10.91 -23.91
CA LEU A 447 8.60 11.97 -24.89
C LEU A 447 8.50 11.33 -26.27
N PRO A 448 7.50 11.71 -27.10
CA PRO A 448 7.44 11.24 -28.48
C PRO A 448 8.79 11.49 -29.17
N GLU A 449 9.22 10.60 -30.06
CA GLU A 449 10.53 10.69 -30.73
C GLU A 449 10.79 12.08 -31.36
N ASN A 450 9.73 12.76 -31.77
CA ASN A 450 9.77 14.07 -32.41
C ASN A 450 9.57 15.27 -31.46
N TYR A 451 9.54 15.07 -30.14
CA TYR A 451 9.31 16.16 -29.17
C TYR A 451 10.36 17.28 -29.31
N ASN A 452 11.63 16.91 -29.49
CA ASN A 452 12.71 17.87 -29.73
C ASN A 452 12.52 18.64 -31.05
N THR A 453 12.01 17.97 -32.09
CA THR A 453 11.69 18.58 -33.39
C THR A 453 10.59 19.64 -33.27
N ILE A 454 9.54 19.36 -32.49
CA ILE A 454 8.44 20.30 -32.23
C ILE A 454 8.97 21.53 -31.47
N PHE A 455 9.77 21.33 -30.42
CA PHE A 455 10.32 22.42 -29.63
C PHE A 455 11.25 23.31 -30.47
N GLN A 456 12.16 22.71 -31.24
CA GLN A 456 13.04 23.45 -32.14
C GLN A 456 12.28 24.19 -33.25
N TYR A 457 11.19 23.64 -33.76
CA TYR A 457 10.37 24.30 -34.77
C TYR A 457 9.75 25.61 -34.25
N TYR A 458 9.21 25.60 -33.03
CA TYR A 458 8.64 26.81 -32.43
C TYR A 458 9.72 27.79 -31.95
N HIS A 459 10.86 27.31 -31.47
CA HIS A 459 11.96 28.17 -31.03
C HIS A 459 12.67 28.90 -32.20
N ARG A 460 12.67 28.31 -33.41
CA ARG A 460 13.18 28.98 -34.63
C ARG A 460 12.19 29.99 -35.23
N LYS A 461 10.93 29.98 -34.77
CA LYS A 461 9.87 30.89 -35.24
C LYS A 461 9.62 32.07 -34.30
N ALA A 462 10.13 32.01 -33.06
CA ALA A 462 10.26 33.16 -32.16
C ALA A 462 11.58 33.88 -32.46
#